data_AF-A0A1F6K691-F1
#
_entry.id   AF-A0A1F6K691-F1
#
_cell.length_a   1.000
_cell.length_b   1.000
_cell.length_c   1.000
_cell.angle_alpha   90.00
_cell.angle_beta   90.00
_cell.angle_gamma   90.00
#
_symmetry.space_group_name_H-M   'P 1'
#
loop_
_entity.id
_entity.type
_entity.pdbx_description
1 polymer ?
#
loop_
_entity_poly.entity_id
_entity_poly.type
_entity_poly.pdbx_seq_one_letter_code
_entity_poly.pdbx_strand_id
1 'polypeptide(L)'
;MKPIKQKDSLGCAVACVAFRLNISYERSLTLFRHGKKKAESAGFLCKEIVEALGRRGLSYKYNYIKDRIRNKIYKSGTIVFLRRSKKYPTGHYLCRADNKWMDPWINFPDRKIKAGFKKRLPEKPIYLIYPH
;
A
#
# COMPACT_ATOMS: atom_id res chain seq x y z
N MET A 1 -9.72 6.18 10.70
CA MET A 1 -9.11 4.81 10.68
C MET A 1 -7.72 4.87 11.30
N LYS A 2 -7.27 3.82 12.02
CA LYS A 2 -5.93 3.78 12.63
C LYS A 2 -4.88 3.33 11.61
N PRO A 3 -3.70 3.97 11.50
CA PRO A 3 -2.61 3.50 10.64
C PRO A 3 -2.23 2.04 10.97
N ILE A 4 -1.99 1.23 9.93
CA ILE A 4 -1.56 -0.16 10.09
C ILE A 4 -0.08 -0.26 9.71
N LYS A 5 0.75 -0.69 10.66
CA LYS A 5 2.17 -0.98 10.40
C LYS A 5 2.33 -2.28 9.66
N GLN A 6 3.28 -2.33 8.73
CA GLN A 6 3.72 -3.62 8.19
C GLN A 6 4.44 -4.42 9.28
N LYS A 7 4.29 -5.73 9.24
CA LYS A 7 4.96 -6.66 10.18
C LYS A 7 6.06 -7.47 9.50
N ASP A 8 5.92 -7.72 8.20
CA ASP A 8 6.94 -8.38 7.38
C ASP A 8 7.76 -7.35 6.59
N SER A 9 8.97 -7.73 6.16
CA SER A 9 9.96 -6.86 5.47
C SER A 9 9.40 -6.18 4.21
N LEU A 10 8.55 -6.87 3.45
CA LEU A 10 7.92 -6.42 2.20
C LEU A 10 6.39 -6.45 2.32
N GLY A 11 5.89 -6.23 3.54
CA GLY A 11 4.48 -6.25 3.92
C GLY A 11 3.69 -4.96 3.65
N CYS A 12 4.27 -3.95 2.99
CA CYS A 12 3.61 -2.64 2.82
C CYS A 12 2.28 -2.73 2.05
N ALA A 13 2.16 -3.64 1.09
CA ALA A 13 0.90 -3.92 0.39
C ALA A 13 -0.19 -4.49 1.33
N VAL A 14 0.19 -5.46 2.18
CA VAL A 14 -0.71 -6.08 3.16
C VAL A 14 -1.22 -5.03 4.14
N ALA A 15 -0.34 -4.17 4.63
CA ALA A 15 -0.71 -3.08 5.53
C ALA A 15 -1.65 -2.06 4.87
N CYS A 16 -1.44 -1.73 3.60
CA CYS A 16 -2.35 -0.85 2.85
C CYS A 16 -3.74 -1.47 2.66
N VAL A 17 -3.83 -2.77 2.35
CA VAL A 17 -5.11 -3.49 2.23
C VAL A 17 -5.80 -3.62 3.59
N ALA A 18 -5.04 -3.97 4.64
CA ALA A 18 -5.53 -4.04 6.01
C ALA A 18 -6.13 -2.70 6.45
N PHE A 19 -5.38 -1.62 6.23
CA PHE A 19 -5.84 -0.27 6.48
C PHE A 19 -7.12 -0.01 5.70
N ARG A 20 -7.12 -0.17 4.37
CA ARG A 20 -8.29 0.12 3.52
C ARG A 20 -9.56 -0.63 3.94
N LEU A 21 -9.43 -1.88 4.37
CA LEU A 21 -10.53 -2.73 4.79
C LEU A 21 -10.89 -2.58 6.27
N ASN A 22 -10.16 -1.75 7.02
CA ASN A 22 -10.30 -1.60 8.47
C ASN A 22 -10.22 -2.93 9.23
N ILE A 23 -9.26 -3.77 8.86
CA ILE A 23 -8.98 -5.07 9.49
C ILE A 23 -7.53 -5.13 10.00
N SER A 24 -7.20 -6.17 10.78
CA SER A 24 -5.83 -6.41 11.23
C SER A 24 -4.90 -6.77 10.06
N TYR A 25 -3.60 -6.54 10.27
CA TYR A 25 -2.56 -6.94 9.33
C TYR A 25 -2.62 -8.44 9.03
N GLU A 26 -2.75 -9.26 10.08
CA GLU A 26 -2.88 -10.73 9.99
C GLU A 26 -4.08 -11.13 9.14
N ARG A 27 -5.26 -10.53 9.38
CA ARG A 27 -6.47 -10.85 8.63
C ARG A 27 -6.39 -10.37 7.18
N SER A 28 -5.60 -9.33 6.89
CA SER A 28 -5.32 -8.94 5.52
C SER A 28 -4.31 -9.87 4.85
N LEU A 29 -3.34 -10.42 5.58
CA LEU A 29 -2.32 -11.31 5.04
C LEU A 29 -2.95 -12.58 4.45
N THR A 30 -4.01 -13.09 5.08
CA THR A 30 -4.77 -14.27 4.57
C THR A 30 -5.50 -13.98 3.26
N LEU A 31 -5.68 -12.70 2.88
CA LEU A 31 -6.26 -12.32 1.60
C LEU A 31 -5.26 -12.39 0.46
N PHE A 32 -3.98 -12.70 0.69
CA PHE A 32 -2.97 -12.84 -0.35
C PHE A 32 -2.55 -14.30 -0.51
N ARG A 33 -2.41 -14.74 -1.78
CA ARG A 33 -1.88 -16.08 -2.06
C ARG A 33 -0.42 -16.15 -1.62
N HIS A 34 -0.06 -17.20 -0.88
CA HIS A 34 1.26 -17.34 -0.25
C HIS A 34 1.70 -16.11 0.55
N GLY A 35 0.73 -15.46 1.23
CA GLY A 35 0.89 -14.15 1.84
C GLY A 35 2.14 -14.01 2.70
N LYS A 36 2.33 -14.91 3.68
CA LYS A 36 3.49 -14.87 4.59
C LYS A 36 4.84 -14.94 3.85
N LYS A 37 5.03 -15.98 3.04
CA LYS A 37 6.26 -16.19 2.25
C LYS A 37 6.59 -14.97 1.38
N LYS A 38 5.60 -14.41 0.67
CA LYS A 38 5.83 -13.27 -0.22
C LYS A 38 6.07 -11.97 0.54
N ALA A 39 5.35 -11.72 1.63
CA ALA A 39 5.53 -10.55 2.47
C ALA A 39 6.94 -10.49 3.08
N GLU A 40 7.63 -11.62 3.20
CA GLU A 40 9.01 -11.70 3.72
C GLU A 40 10.10 -11.61 2.64
N SER A 41 9.79 -11.97 1.37
CA SER A 41 10.83 -12.21 0.35
C SER A 41 10.70 -11.41 -0.94
N ALA A 42 9.48 -11.11 -1.40
CA ALA A 42 9.25 -10.54 -2.74
C ALA A 42 8.31 -9.32 -2.76
N GLY A 43 7.43 -9.20 -1.77
CA GLY A 43 6.33 -8.24 -1.79
C GLY A 43 5.20 -8.67 -2.74
N PHE A 44 4.35 -7.71 -3.13
CA PHE A 44 3.15 -7.97 -3.91
C PHE A 44 2.99 -7.01 -5.09
N LEU A 45 2.48 -7.56 -6.19
CA LEU A 45 2.15 -6.80 -7.38
C LEU A 45 0.80 -6.08 -7.22
N CYS A 46 0.58 -5.04 -8.04
CA CYS A 46 -0.69 -4.31 -8.06
C CYS A 46 -1.91 -5.22 -8.32
N LYS A 47 -1.76 -6.21 -9.20
CA LYS A 47 -2.81 -7.22 -9.49
C LYS A 47 -3.23 -7.98 -8.23
N GLU A 48 -2.28 -8.38 -7.40
CA GLU A 48 -2.54 -9.15 -6.18
C GLU A 48 -3.24 -8.29 -5.12
N ILE A 49 -2.93 -7.00 -5.05
CA ILE A 49 -3.64 -6.04 -4.19
C ILE A 49 -5.11 -5.92 -4.63
N VAL A 50 -5.35 -5.80 -5.95
CA VAL A 50 -6.71 -5.74 -6.49
C VAL A 50 -7.48 -7.04 -6.21
N GLU A 51 -6.86 -8.21 -6.40
CA GLU A 51 -7.47 -9.49 -6.07
C GLU A 51 -7.82 -9.60 -4.57
N ALA A 52 -6.91 -9.16 -3.68
CA ALA A 52 -7.14 -9.17 -2.24
C ALA A 52 -8.30 -8.25 -1.81
N LEU A 53 -8.41 -7.07 -2.42
CA LEU A 53 -9.54 -6.15 -2.21
C LEU A 53 -10.86 -6.73 -2.77
N GLY A 54 -10.80 -7.36 -3.95
CA GLY A 54 -11.94 -8.02 -4.59
C GLY A 54 -12.51 -9.18 -3.77
N ARG A 55 -11.67 -9.94 -3.04
CA ARG A 55 -12.11 -10.97 -2.08
C ARG A 55 -12.99 -10.42 -0.94
N ARG A 56 -13.05 -9.09 -0.77
CA ARG A 56 -13.94 -8.40 0.17
C ARG A 56 -15.00 -7.55 -0.52
N GLY A 57 -15.28 -7.82 -1.80
CA GLY A 57 -16.32 -7.11 -2.57
C GLY A 57 -15.94 -5.70 -2.99
N LEU A 58 -14.66 -5.29 -2.87
CA LEU A 58 -14.22 -3.97 -3.32
C LEU A 58 -13.73 -4.02 -4.76
N SER A 59 -14.37 -3.23 -5.63
CA SER A 59 -13.98 -3.05 -7.03
C SER A 59 -12.83 -2.06 -7.16
N TYR A 60 -11.69 -2.54 -7.64
CA TYR A 60 -10.49 -1.74 -7.82
C TYR A 60 -9.85 -2.04 -9.18
N LYS A 61 -9.13 -1.06 -9.72
CA LYS A 61 -8.23 -1.25 -10.84
C LYS A 61 -6.89 -0.60 -10.57
N TYR A 62 -5.87 -1.00 -11.32
CA TYR A 62 -4.55 -0.40 -11.25
C TYR A 62 -4.09 0.10 -12.61
N ASN A 63 -3.31 1.19 -12.61
CA ASN A 63 -2.73 1.76 -13.82
C ASN A 63 -1.34 2.34 -13.53
N TYR A 64 -0.46 2.29 -14.53
CA TYR A 64 0.74 3.13 -14.53
C TYR A 64 0.33 4.61 -14.60
N ILE A 65 0.95 5.45 -13.77
CA ILE A 65 0.59 6.87 -13.68
C ILE A 65 1.04 7.60 -14.95
N LYS A 66 0.05 8.10 -15.69
CA LYS A 66 0.20 9.05 -16.79
C LYS A 66 -0.39 10.41 -16.38
N ASP A 67 0.00 11.48 -17.04
CA ASP A 67 -0.43 12.85 -16.67
C ASP A 67 -1.95 12.98 -16.59
N ARG A 68 -2.67 12.43 -17.59
CA ARG A 68 -4.13 12.40 -17.65
C ARG A 68 -4.84 11.74 -16.46
N ILE A 69 -4.18 10.85 -15.72
CA ILE A 69 -4.75 10.16 -14.54
C ILE A 69 -4.06 10.51 -13.24
N ARG A 70 -3.09 11.43 -13.25
CA ARG A 70 -2.26 11.77 -12.09
C ARG A 70 -3.11 12.22 -10.90
N ASN A 71 -4.16 12.99 -11.13
CA ASN A 71 -5.01 13.50 -10.06
C ASN A 71 -5.81 12.39 -9.33
N LYS A 72 -5.98 11.21 -9.95
CA LYS A 72 -6.67 10.08 -9.30
C LYS A 72 -5.93 9.54 -8.09
N ILE A 73 -4.63 9.82 -7.94
CA ILE A 73 -3.87 9.45 -6.73
C ILE A 73 -4.45 10.09 -5.47
N TYR A 74 -5.12 11.23 -5.58
CA TYR A 74 -5.65 11.95 -4.44
C TYR A 74 -7.05 11.48 -4.00
N LYS A 75 -7.71 10.61 -4.78
CA LYS A 75 -8.98 9.98 -4.40
C LYS A 75 -8.79 9.14 -3.14
N SER A 76 -9.69 9.29 -2.17
CA SER A 76 -9.64 8.50 -0.93
C SER A 76 -9.74 7.00 -1.24
N GLY A 77 -8.97 6.20 -0.49
CA GLY A 77 -8.88 4.76 -0.70
C GLY A 77 -7.97 4.34 -1.86
N THR A 78 -7.33 5.27 -2.57
CA THR A 78 -6.30 4.95 -3.56
C THR A 78 -5.01 4.49 -2.87
N ILE A 79 -4.41 3.41 -3.34
CA ILE A 79 -3.08 2.95 -2.95
C ILE A 79 -2.12 3.32 -4.08
N VAL A 80 -0.93 3.84 -3.75
CA VAL A 80 0.11 4.14 -4.73
C VAL A 80 1.34 3.28 -4.48
N PHE A 81 2.03 2.92 -5.55
CA PHE A 81 3.37 2.35 -5.48
C PHE A 81 4.40 3.43 -5.78
N LEU A 82 5.28 3.69 -4.83
CA LEU A 82 6.44 4.55 -4.99
C LEU A 82 7.54 3.78 -5.70
N ARG A 83 8.18 4.43 -6.67
CA ARG A 83 9.30 3.85 -7.41
C ARG A 83 10.44 3.46 -6.47
N ARG A 84 11.29 2.55 -6.95
CA ARG A 84 12.57 2.25 -6.30
C ARG A 84 13.43 3.51 -6.22
N SER A 85 14.04 3.75 -5.07
CA SER A 85 14.95 4.87 -4.82
C SER A 85 16.00 4.49 -3.79
N LYS A 86 16.98 5.38 -3.53
CA LYS A 86 17.95 5.20 -2.43
C LYS A 86 17.25 5.01 -1.08
N LYS A 87 16.11 5.69 -0.89
CA LYS A 87 15.30 5.57 0.32
C LYS A 87 14.47 4.30 0.34
N TYR A 88 13.88 3.88 -0.77
CA TYR A 88 13.08 2.64 -0.85
C TYR A 88 13.64 1.73 -1.94
N PRO A 89 14.66 0.90 -1.66
CA PRO A 89 15.33 0.09 -2.69
C PRO A 89 14.39 -0.87 -3.43
N THR A 90 13.34 -1.35 -2.76
CA THR A 90 12.34 -2.27 -3.33
C THR A 90 11.05 -1.56 -3.78
N GLY A 91 10.98 -0.23 -3.63
CA GLY A 91 9.74 0.55 -3.76
C GLY A 91 8.88 0.45 -2.50
N HIS A 92 7.76 1.17 -2.45
CA HIS A 92 6.93 1.24 -1.23
C HIS A 92 5.47 1.56 -1.53
N TYR A 93 4.53 0.92 -0.83
CA TYR A 93 3.11 1.20 -0.98
C TYR A 93 2.58 2.13 0.12
N LEU A 94 1.78 3.13 -0.26
CA LEU A 94 1.06 4.02 0.66
C LEU A 94 -0.42 4.10 0.28
N CYS A 95 -1.30 4.28 1.27
CA CYS A 95 -2.75 4.40 1.05
C CYS A 95 -3.26 5.81 1.36
N ARG A 96 -4.10 6.37 0.48
CA ARG A 96 -4.72 7.68 0.64
C ARG A 96 -5.93 7.59 1.58
N ALA A 97 -5.98 8.47 2.59
CA ALA A 97 -7.15 8.67 3.45
C ALA A 97 -7.10 10.06 4.09
N ASP A 98 -8.26 10.72 4.23
CA ASP A 98 -8.43 12.00 4.96
C ASP A 98 -7.41 13.07 4.59
N ASN A 99 -7.22 13.25 3.29
CA ASN A 99 -6.21 14.14 2.73
C ASN A 99 -4.75 13.90 3.16
N LYS A 100 -4.45 12.73 3.72
CA LYS A 100 -3.11 12.26 4.08
C LYS A 100 -2.78 10.92 3.41
N TRP A 101 -1.55 10.48 3.58
CA TRP A 101 -1.04 9.20 3.11
C TRP A 101 -0.68 8.35 4.32
N MET A 102 -1.39 7.24 4.50
CA MET A 102 -1.01 6.20 5.44
C MET A 102 0.25 5.52 4.91
N ASP A 103 1.33 5.65 5.67
CA ASP A 103 2.60 5.01 5.42
C ASP A 103 2.77 3.85 6.42
N PRO A 104 2.86 2.60 5.95
CA PRO A 104 2.99 1.44 6.82
C PRO A 104 4.36 1.31 7.49
N TRP A 105 5.35 2.11 7.08
CA TRP A 105 6.69 2.20 7.67
C TRP A 105 7.22 3.64 7.61
N ILE A 106 6.55 4.53 8.36
CA ILE A 106 6.77 5.98 8.31
C ILE A 106 8.20 6.40 8.70
N ASN A 107 8.87 5.59 9.53
CA ASN A 107 10.24 5.75 10.04
C ASN A 107 11.28 4.86 9.33
N PHE A 108 11.01 4.37 8.11
CA PHE A 108 12.01 3.62 7.33
C PHE A 108 13.35 4.36 7.25
N PRO A 109 14.52 3.71 7.46
CA PRO A 109 14.74 2.25 7.57
C PRO A 109 14.80 1.69 9.01
N ASP A 110 14.29 2.41 10.02
CA ASP A 110 14.36 1.95 11.41
C ASP A 110 13.66 0.59 11.61
N ARG A 111 14.37 -0.35 12.26
CA ARG A 111 13.89 -1.72 12.54
C ARG A 111 12.67 -1.73 13.46
N LYS A 112 12.49 -0.72 14.31
CA LYS A 112 11.28 -0.56 15.14
C LYS A 112 10.17 0.09 14.31
N ILE A 113 9.56 -0.71 13.43
CA ILE A 113 8.57 -0.25 12.44
C ILE A 113 7.39 0.48 13.11
N LYS A 114 7.12 1.70 12.65
CA LYS A 114 5.95 2.51 12.99
C LYS A 114 5.15 2.81 11.72
N ALA A 115 3.82 2.80 11.82
CA ALA A 115 2.96 3.39 10.81
C ALA A 115 2.53 4.79 11.22
N GLY A 116 2.15 5.59 10.24
CA GLY A 116 1.61 6.91 10.49
C GLY A 116 1.05 7.56 9.24
N PHE A 117 0.75 8.85 9.36
CA PHE A 117 0.25 9.64 8.24
C PHE A 117 1.29 10.67 7.78
N LYS A 118 1.44 10.83 6.47
CA LYS A 118 2.22 11.90 5.83
C LYS A 118 1.29 12.80 5.02
N LYS A 119 1.55 14.12 5.03
CA LYS A 119 0.79 15.08 4.20
C LYS A 119 1.13 14.95 2.72
N ARG A 120 2.40 14.62 2.40
CA ARG A 120 2.94 14.51 1.03
C ARG A 120 3.58 13.14 0.82
N LEU A 121 3.64 12.70 -0.44
CA LEU A 121 4.34 11.47 -0.81
C LEU A 121 5.86 11.68 -0.66
N PRO A 122 6.59 10.72 -0.07
CA PRO A 122 8.03 10.83 0.13
C PRO A 122 8.84 10.57 -1.14
N GLU A 123 8.25 9.95 -2.18
CA GLU A 123 8.88 9.65 -3.46
C GLU A 123 7.86 9.75 -4.60
N LYS A 124 8.34 9.67 -5.84
CA LYS A 124 7.49 9.66 -7.04
C LYS A 124 6.64 8.38 -7.11
N PRO A 125 5.30 8.47 -7.13
CA PRO A 125 4.45 7.32 -7.39
C PRO A 125 4.51 6.96 -8.88
N ILE A 126 4.53 5.67 -9.20
CA ILE A 126 4.55 5.15 -10.59
C ILE A 126 3.33 4.29 -10.93
N TYR A 127 2.71 3.67 -9.93
CA TYR A 127 1.41 3.00 -10.10
C TYR A 127 0.41 3.57 -9.11
N LEU A 128 -0.86 3.58 -9.52
CA LEU A 128 -2.00 3.78 -8.65
C LEU A 128 -2.95 2.58 -8.71
N ILE A 129 -3.57 2.26 -7.59
CA ILE A 129 -4.59 1.23 -7.40
C ILE A 129 -5.78 1.94 -6.75
N TYR A 130 -6.88 2.09 -7.45
CA TYR A 130 -7.96 3.01 -7.06
C TYR A 130 -9.35 2.38 -7.20
N PRO A 131 -10.33 2.83 -6.40
CA PRO A 131 -11.70 2.36 -6.50
C PRO A 131 -12.27 2.62 -7.89
N HIS A 132 -12.78 1.56 -8.51
CA HIS A 132 -13.54 1.58 -9.76
C HIS A 132 -15.02 1.64 -9.47
#